data_AF-A0A5B7ZLV8-F1
#
_entry.id   AF-A0A5B7ZLV8-F1
#
_cell.length_a   1.000
_cell.length_b   1.000
_cell.length_c   1.000
_cell.angle_alpha   90.00
_cell.angle_beta   90.00
_cell.angle_gamma   90.00
#
_symmetry.space_group_name_H-M   'P 1'
#
loop_
_entity.id
_entity.type
_entity.pdbx_description
1 polymer ?
#
loop_
_entity_poly.entity_id
_entity_poly.type
_entity_poly.pdbx_seq_one_letter_code
_entity_poly.pdbx_strand_id
1 'polypeptide(L)'
;MNMKFHVFCLAALGSAASLLAPAEVHAGNIGYVTGQTCSGPGDKAAAITAAGHTPVGLASISPATLAGLDGLVWESCGGYAANADIASAVNAGMGLIISDWIPNASTGSQLPGAPAISYNNYNCFSEIDLPPTSPAISGPGGTLTNASMDGGNCSAHGSTPVASLPVGVQVLTTTNDPAQAVSLMYSYGAGTVVYAPLPWSWFLPGGTGASNPAAPGIAAFMINGVALSAGTAGPVTTCASSGYTGTQLTWCQNICEKGYTGATLNMWIRRWLGRWHDLPYCAAAPQPTLN
;
A
#
# COMPACT_ATOMS: atom_id res chain seq x y z
N MET A 1 36.29 -64.25 10.85
CA MET A 1 34.85 -63.88 10.97
C MET A 1 34.82 -62.38 11.25
N ASN A 2 34.69 -61.56 10.21
CA ASN A 2 33.45 -60.83 9.84
C ASN A 2 33.19 -59.66 10.81
N MET A 3 32.90 -58.40 10.45
CA MET A 3 32.69 -57.69 9.20
C MET A 3 32.58 -56.19 9.57
N LYS A 4 32.92 -55.29 8.64
CA LYS A 4 32.87 -53.81 8.74
C LYS A 4 31.46 -53.28 9.07
N PHE A 5 31.38 -52.09 9.69
CA PHE A 5 30.40 -51.06 9.31
C PHE A 5 30.95 -49.64 9.59
N HIS A 6 30.95 -48.80 8.56
CA HIS A 6 31.18 -47.36 8.64
C HIS A 6 29.88 -46.67 9.02
N VAL A 7 29.95 -45.64 9.87
CA VAL A 7 28.91 -44.61 9.95
C VAL A 7 29.60 -43.26 9.82
N PHE A 8 29.40 -42.64 8.65
CA PHE A 8 29.62 -41.22 8.41
C PHE A 8 28.55 -40.45 9.19
N CYS A 9 28.96 -39.60 10.14
CA CYS A 9 28.07 -38.63 10.74
C CYS A 9 28.23 -37.30 10.00
N LEU A 10 27.19 -36.93 9.25
CA LEU A 10 27.06 -35.72 8.46
C LEU A 10 26.81 -34.54 9.41
N ALA A 11 27.80 -33.65 9.59
CA ALA A 11 27.61 -32.40 10.30
C ALA A 11 26.90 -31.38 9.36
N ALA A 12 25.57 -31.33 9.44
CA ALA A 12 24.79 -30.25 8.87
C ALA A 12 24.87 -29.03 9.82
N LEU A 13 25.75 -28.08 9.52
CA LEU A 13 25.78 -26.79 10.21
C LEU A 13 24.67 -25.89 9.65
N GLY A 14 23.82 -25.44 10.57
CA GLY A 14 22.52 -24.82 10.32
C GLY A 14 22.57 -23.53 9.51
N SER A 15 21.64 -23.44 8.56
CA SER A 15 21.16 -22.20 7.99
C SER A 15 20.52 -21.37 9.11
N ALA A 16 21.13 -20.24 9.43
CA ALA A 16 20.52 -19.20 10.24
C ALA A 16 19.29 -18.67 9.49
N ALA A 17 18.10 -19.10 9.93
CA ALA A 17 16.86 -18.42 9.58
C ALA A 17 16.93 -17.02 10.21
N SER A 18 17.21 -16.02 9.39
CA SER A 18 16.96 -14.62 9.71
C SER A 18 15.46 -14.48 9.97
N LEU A 19 15.09 -14.54 11.25
CA LEU A 19 13.77 -14.13 11.73
C LEU A 19 13.62 -12.66 11.37
N LEU A 20 12.90 -12.40 10.26
CA LEU A 20 12.35 -11.08 9.97
C LEU A 20 11.51 -10.71 11.19
N ALA A 21 11.96 -9.71 11.96
CA ALA A 21 11.11 -9.08 12.94
C ALA A 21 9.84 -8.61 12.22
N PRO A 22 8.64 -8.89 12.74
CA PRO A 22 7.43 -8.31 12.18
C PRO A 22 7.61 -6.79 12.18
N ALA A 23 7.36 -6.15 11.03
CA ALA A 23 7.28 -4.70 10.97
C ALA A 23 6.30 -4.25 12.06
N GLU A 24 6.72 -3.33 12.93
CA GLU A 24 5.81 -2.75 13.92
C GLU A 24 4.73 -1.98 13.16
N VAL A 25 3.55 -2.60 13.02
CA VAL A 25 2.38 -1.96 12.44
C VAL A 25 1.83 -1.02 13.49
N HIS A 26 2.20 0.26 13.43
CA HIS A 26 1.49 1.28 14.18
C HIS A 26 0.07 1.41 13.61
N ALA A 27 -0.93 1.22 14.48
CA ALA A 27 -2.34 1.40 14.13
C ALA A 27 -2.62 2.88 13.80
N GLY A 28 -2.69 3.22 12.51
CA GLY A 28 -3.11 4.54 12.03
C GLY A 28 -4.63 4.79 12.02
N ASN A 29 -5.02 6.06 11.88
CA ASN A 29 -6.40 6.53 11.69
C ASN A 29 -6.76 6.56 10.20
N ILE A 30 -7.71 5.73 9.78
CA ILE A 30 -8.11 5.62 8.37
C ILE A 30 -9.52 6.14 8.19
N GLY A 31 -9.65 7.22 7.42
CA GLY A 31 -10.93 7.80 7.08
C GLY A 31 -11.74 6.93 6.14
N TYR A 32 -13.06 6.99 6.26
CA TYR A 32 -14.00 6.55 5.24
C TYR A 32 -15.23 7.44 5.26
N VAL A 33 -15.87 7.67 4.12
CA VAL A 33 -17.09 8.50 4.07
C VAL A 33 -18.29 7.68 4.55
N THR A 34 -18.95 8.15 5.60
CA THR A 34 -20.16 7.50 6.12
C THR A 34 -21.33 7.71 5.16
N GLY A 35 -22.09 6.64 4.88
CA GLY A 35 -23.23 6.70 3.98
C GLY A 35 -22.89 6.73 2.49
N GLN A 36 -21.60 6.64 2.12
CA GLN A 36 -21.18 6.46 0.74
C GLN A 36 -21.45 5.03 0.29
N THR A 37 -22.50 4.86 -0.51
CA THR A 37 -23.01 3.56 -0.97
C THR A 37 -23.28 3.58 -2.47
N CYS A 38 -22.72 2.65 -3.23
CA CYS A 38 -23.05 2.50 -4.64
C CYS A 38 -24.10 1.40 -4.84
N SER A 39 -23.92 0.24 -4.20
CA SER A 39 -24.86 -0.89 -4.27
C SER A 39 -24.96 -1.67 -2.95
N GLY A 40 -25.15 -0.89 -1.87
CA GLY A 40 -25.20 -1.37 -0.49
C GLY A 40 -24.23 -0.61 0.43
N PRO A 41 -24.35 -0.76 1.75
CA PRO A 41 -23.45 -0.11 2.70
C PRO A 41 -21.99 -0.52 2.50
N GLY A 42 -21.72 -1.83 2.44
CA GLY A 42 -20.38 -2.42 2.42
C GLY A 42 -19.51 -1.96 3.60
N ASP A 43 -19.26 -2.83 4.57
CA ASP A 43 -18.63 -2.46 5.84
C ASP A 43 -17.12 -2.14 5.71
N LYS A 44 -16.84 -0.90 5.27
CA LYS A 44 -15.49 -0.36 5.15
C LYS A 44 -14.80 -0.20 6.51
N ALA A 45 -15.57 0.08 7.57
CA ALA A 45 -15.02 0.24 8.92
C ALA A 45 -14.47 -1.09 9.46
N ALA A 46 -15.19 -2.20 9.23
CA ALA A 46 -14.70 -3.53 9.57
C ALA A 46 -13.44 -3.90 8.77
N ALA A 47 -13.39 -3.60 7.48
CA ALA A 47 -12.20 -3.86 6.65
C ALA A 47 -10.97 -3.07 7.14
N ILE A 48 -11.14 -1.79 7.50
CA ILE A 48 -10.08 -0.98 8.11
C ILE A 48 -9.61 -1.58 9.45
N THR A 49 -10.56 -2.00 10.30
CA THR A 49 -10.24 -2.63 11.59
C THR A 49 -9.47 -3.93 11.38
N ALA A 50 -9.88 -4.75 10.40
CA ALA A 50 -9.19 -5.98 10.04
C ALA A 50 -7.78 -5.74 9.47
N ALA A 51 -7.54 -4.56 8.90
CA ALA A 51 -6.21 -4.11 8.49
C ALA A 51 -5.32 -3.70 9.67
N GLY A 52 -5.83 -3.70 10.91
CA GLY A 52 -5.08 -3.32 12.11
C GLY A 52 -5.13 -1.82 12.41
N HIS A 53 -6.07 -1.09 11.80
CA HIS A 53 -6.17 0.37 11.90
C HIS A 53 -7.46 0.83 12.60
N THR A 54 -7.51 2.10 12.99
CA THR A 54 -8.70 2.71 13.60
C THR A 54 -9.57 3.38 12.51
N PRO A 55 -10.82 2.92 12.28
CA PRO A 55 -11.70 3.54 11.31
C PRO A 55 -12.25 4.89 11.82
N VAL A 56 -12.16 5.93 10.98
CA VAL A 56 -12.70 7.26 11.26
C VAL A 56 -13.81 7.58 10.25
N GLY A 57 -15.05 7.64 10.73
CA GLY A 57 -16.20 7.99 9.89
C GLY A 57 -16.23 9.48 9.56
N LEU A 58 -16.25 9.83 8.28
CA LEU A 58 -16.28 11.20 7.78
C LEU A 58 -17.65 11.52 7.18
N ALA A 59 -18.30 12.58 7.65
CA ALA A 59 -19.51 13.10 7.04
C ALA A 59 -19.24 13.86 5.73
N SER A 60 -18.04 14.44 5.59
CA SER A 60 -17.60 15.18 4.42
C SER A 60 -16.07 15.24 4.31
N ILE A 61 -15.57 15.50 3.11
CA ILE A 61 -14.14 15.74 2.84
C ILE A 61 -13.85 17.23 2.90
N SER A 62 -12.82 17.59 3.66
CA SER A 62 -12.28 18.94 3.80
C SER A 62 -10.87 18.85 4.40
N PRO A 63 -10.04 19.89 4.34
CA PRO A 63 -8.73 19.87 4.98
C PRO A 63 -8.81 19.57 6.48
N ALA A 64 -9.85 20.07 7.16
CA ALA A 64 -10.06 19.86 8.59
C ALA A 64 -10.41 18.41 8.93
N THR A 65 -11.21 17.73 8.10
CA THR A 65 -11.60 16.33 8.33
C THR A 65 -10.54 15.33 7.89
N LEU A 66 -9.62 15.74 7.00
CA LEU A 66 -8.47 14.95 6.60
C LEU A 66 -7.26 15.11 7.54
N ALA A 67 -7.22 16.18 8.34
CA ALA A 67 -6.13 16.44 9.27
C ALA A 67 -6.03 15.31 10.32
N GLY A 68 -4.84 14.71 10.44
CA GLY A 68 -4.57 13.65 11.42
C GLY A 68 -5.04 12.25 10.99
N LEU A 69 -5.48 12.09 9.73
CA LEU A 69 -5.65 10.77 9.12
C LEU A 69 -4.31 10.30 8.54
N ASP A 70 -4.03 9.01 8.72
CA ASP A 70 -2.91 8.32 8.08
C ASP A 70 -3.32 7.76 6.70
N GLY A 71 -4.62 7.56 6.48
CA GLY A 71 -5.13 7.12 5.19
C GLY A 71 -6.60 7.43 4.99
N LEU A 72 -7.07 7.28 3.75
CA LEU A 72 -8.47 7.44 3.35
C LEU A 72 -8.91 6.30 2.43
N VAL A 73 -10.02 5.65 2.77
CA VAL A 73 -10.81 4.82 1.86
C VAL A 73 -11.85 5.70 1.16
N TRP A 74 -11.77 5.79 -0.15
CA TRP A 74 -12.68 6.56 -0.99
C TRP A 74 -13.37 5.67 -2.02
N GLU A 75 -14.69 5.67 -2.06
CA GLU A 75 -15.45 4.96 -3.08
C GLU A 75 -16.19 5.93 -4.00
N SER A 76 -16.02 5.82 -5.31
CA SER A 76 -16.78 6.60 -6.29
C SER A 76 -17.77 5.73 -7.04
N CYS A 77 -19.04 6.12 -7.01
CA CYS A 77 -20.11 5.45 -7.75
C CYS A 77 -20.29 5.97 -9.19
N GLY A 78 -19.74 7.15 -9.49
CA GLY A 78 -19.97 7.89 -10.74
C GLY A 78 -18.71 8.13 -11.57
N GLY A 79 -17.63 7.38 -11.32
CA GLY A 79 -16.29 7.69 -11.81
C GLY A 79 -15.52 8.54 -10.80
N TYR A 80 -14.24 8.26 -10.56
CA TYR A 80 -13.46 9.07 -9.64
C TYR A 80 -13.31 10.50 -10.17
N ALA A 81 -13.65 11.48 -9.32
CA ALA A 81 -13.50 12.91 -9.61
C ALA A 81 -12.37 13.51 -8.76
N ALA A 82 -11.58 14.40 -9.36
CA ALA A 82 -10.48 15.05 -8.67
C ALA A 82 -10.96 15.81 -7.42
N ASN A 83 -10.20 15.67 -6.34
CA ASN A 83 -10.41 16.40 -5.10
C ASN A 83 -9.07 16.97 -4.62
N ALA A 84 -8.97 18.30 -4.60
CA ALA A 84 -7.72 19.00 -4.29
C ALA A 84 -7.27 18.81 -2.82
N ASP A 85 -8.21 18.64 -1.89
CA ASP A 85 -7.89 18.41 -0.48
C ASP A 85 -7.32 17.01 -0.28
N ILE A 86 -7.92 15.99 -0.92
CA ILE A 86 -7.38 14.63 -0.94
C ILE A 86 -5.99 14.62 -1.57
N ALA A 87 -5.83 15.25 -2.74
CA ALA A 87 -4.53 15.31 -3.41
C ALA A 87 -3.46 15.98 -2.53
N SER A 88 -3.80 17.07 -1.85
CA SER A 88 -2.89 17.76 -0.93
C SER A 88 -2.49 16.90 0.26
N ALA A 89 -3.44 16.19 0.86
CA ALA A 89 -3.19 15.29 1.98
C ALA A 89 -2.32 14.09 1.57
N VAL A 90 -2.59 13.49 0.39
CA VAL A 90 -1.74 12.42 -0.16
C VAL A 90 -0.33 12.92 -0.42
N ASN A 91 -0.19 14.08 -1.07
CA ASN A 91 1.13 14.67 -1.31
C ASN A 91 1.92 14.89 0.00
N ALA A 92 1.21 15.18 1.10
CA ALA A 92 1.79 15.37 2.43
C ALA A 92 2.09 14.07 3.20
N GLY A 93 1.66 12.89 2.71
CA GLY A 93 1.97 11.60 3.33
C GLY A 93 0.77 10.68 3.58
N MET A 94 -0.46 11.17 3.40
CA MET A 94 -1.65 10.35 3.62
C MET A 94 -1.75 9.20 2.59
N GLY A 95 -2.03 8.00 3.05
CA GLY A 95 -2.44 6.89 2.18
C GLY A 95 -3.80 7.15 1.53
N LEU A 96 -3.98 6.72 0.29
CA LEU A 96 -5.29 6.77 -0.36
C LEU A 96 -5.59 5.43 -1.02
N ILE A 97 -6.76 4.89 -0.74
CA ILE A 97 -7.28 3.72 -1.42
C ILE A 97 -8.62 4.04 -2.06
N ILE A 98 -8.70 3.86 -3.38
CA ILE A 98 -9.84 4.25 -4.21
C ILE A 98 -10.54 3.00 -4.74
N SER A 99 -11.85 2.90 -4.50
CA SER A 99 -12.76 2.08 -5.28
C SER A 99 -13.44 2.95 -6.34
N ASP A 100 -13.26 2.65 -7.61
CA ASP A 100 -13.93 3.38 -8.71
C ASP A 100 -14.91 2.46 -9.45
N TRP A 101 -16.20 2.79 -9.40
CA TRP A 101 -17.22 2.02 -10.09
C TRP A 101 -17.27 2.28 -11.60
N ILE A 102 -16.85 3.46 -12.05
CA ILE A 102 -16.99 3.86 -13.46
C ILE A 102 -15.67 4.43 -13.99
N PRO A 103 -14.60 3.60 -14.03
CA PRO A 103 -13.34 3.99 -14.64
C PRO A 103 -13.54 4.37 -16.10
N ASN A 104 -12.70 5.29 -16.59
CA ASN A 104 -12.70 5.72 -17.97
C ASN A 104 -11.34 6.33 -18.36
N ALA A 105 -11.22 6.77 -19.61
CA ALA A 105 -9.97 7.33 -20.14
C ALA A 105 -9.46 8.58 -19.38
N SER A 106 -10.35 9.29 -18.68
CA SER A 106 -9.97 10.48 -17.88
C SER A 106 -9.54 10.15 -16.46
N THR A 107 -9.74 8.91 -15.97
CA THR A 107 -9.45 8.50 -14.59
C THR A 107 -8.06 8.97 -14.13
N GLY A 108 -6.99 8.68 -14.90
CA GLY A 108 -5.63 9.05 -14.50
C GLY A 108 -5.44 10.55 -14.29
N SER A 109 -6.10 11.40 -15.07
CA SER A 109 -6.05 12.86 -14.91
C SER A 109 -6.74 13.36 -13.63
N GLN A 110 -7.66 12.56 -13.08
CA GLN A 110 -8.40 12.90 -11.86
C GLN A 110 -7.66 12.44 -10.60
N LEU A 111 -6.85 11.38 -10.71
CA LEU A 111 -6.11 10.82 -9.59
C LEU A 111 -5.03 11.77 -9.05
N PRO A 112 -4.64 11.66 -7.75
CA PRO A 112 -3.56 12.47 -7.20
C PRO A 112 -2.26 12.32 -8.01
N GLY A 113 -1.63 13.45 -8.35
CA GLY A 113 -0.43 13.50 -9.18
C GLY A 113 -0.68 13.38 -10.69
N ALA A 114 -1.94 13.22 -11.11
CA ALA A 114 -2.35 13.08 -12.51
C ALA A 114 -1.45 12.11 -13.32
N PRO A 115 -1.23 10.87 -12.83
CA PRO A 115 -0.39 9.91 -13.53
C PRO A 115 -0.91 9.67 -14.94
N ALA A 116 0.01 9.44 -15.89
CA ALA A 116 -0.31 9.13 -17.28
C ALA A 116 -0.85 7.70 -17.43
N ILE A 117 -2.01 7.45 -16.84
CA ILE A 117 -2.74 6.17 -16.83
C ILE A 117 -4.09 6.42 -17.50
N SER A 118 -4.44 5.56 -18.45
CA SER A 118 -5.73 5.61 -19.14
C SER A 118 -6.43 4.27 -19.01
N TYR A 119 -7.54 4.26 -18.30
CA TYR A 119 -8.40 3.08 -18.24
C TYR A 119 -9.31 3.04 -19.46
N ASN A 120 -9.71 1.83 -19.85
CA ASN A 120 -10.84 1.69 -20.73
C ASN A 120 -12.11 2.28 -20.08
N ASN A 121 -13.13 2.52 -20.91
CA ASN A 121 -14.47 2.75 -20.38
C ASN A 121 -14.92 1.51 -19.59
N TYR A 122 -15.83 1.74 -18.65
CA TYR A 122 -16.49 0.71 -17.85
C TYR A 122 -16.68 -0.60 -18.61
N ASN A 123 -16.11 -1.67 -18.06
CA ASN A 123 -16.28 -3.03 -18.54
C ASN A 123 -16.25 -4.01 -17.37
N CYS A 124 -17.08 -5.05 -17.41
CA CYS A 124 -17.11 -6.05 -16.36
C CYS A 124 -16.09 -7.16 -16.59
N PHE A 125 -15.26 -7.42 -15.57
CA PHE A 125 -14.36 -8.57 -15.51
C PHE A 125 -14.71 -9.42 -14.30
N SER A 126 -14.72 -10.74 -14.48
CA SER A 126 -15.06 -11.72 -13.43
C SER A 126 -13.87 -12.55 -12.96
N GLU A 127 -12.78 -12.53 -13.73
CA GLU A 127 -11.52 -13.24 -13.43
C GLU A 127 -10.45 -12.20 -13.17
N ILE A 128 -9.88 -12.20 -11.97
CA ILE A 128 -8.91 -11.22 -11.50
C ILE A 128 -7.72 -11.93 -10.89
N ASP A 129 -6.62 -11.94 -11.63
CA ASP A 129 -5.37 -12.58 -11.25
C ASP A 129 -4.47 -11.65 -10.42
N LEU A 130 -3.57 -12.25 -9.63
CA LEU A 130 -2.51 -11.53 -8.93
C LEU A 130 -1.15 -11.77 -9.62
N PRO A 131 -0.48 -10.72 -10.12
CA PRO A 131 0.91 -10.83 -10.53
C PRO A 131 1.77 -11.36 -9.37
N PRO A 132 2.72 -12.28 -9.61
CA PRO A 132 3.56 -12.86 -8.53
C PRO A 132 4.36 -11.84 -7.73
N THR A 133 4.61 -10.65 -8.28
CA THR A 133 5.32 -9.53 -7.65
C THR A 133 4.38 -8.53 -6.97
N SER A 134 3.08 -8.81 -6.94
CA SER A 134 2.10 -7.94 -6.32
C SER A 134 2.28 -7.93 -4.80
N PRO A 135 2.43 -6.74 -4.19
CA PRO A 135 2.55 -6.61 -2.74
C PRO A 135 1.21 -6.84 -2.05
N ALA A 136 0.10 -6.90 -2.80
CA ALA A 136 -1.23 -7.17 -2.26
C ALA A 136 -1.49 -8.66 -2.01
N ILE A 137 -0.58 -9.56 -2.42
CA ILE A 137 -0.71 -11.02 -2.25
C ILE A 137 -0.87 -11.41 -0.78
N SER A 138 -0.22 -10.72 0.16
CA SER A 138 -0.29 -11.08 1.57
C SER A 138 -0.31 -9.85 2.45
N GLY A 139 -1.13 -9.90 3.49
CA GLY A 139 -1.29 -8.85 4.48
C GLY A 139 -2.29 -9.26 5.56
N PRO A 140 -2.82 -8.30 6.33
CA PRO A 140 -3.79 -8.59 7.40
C PRO A 140 -5.10 -9.23 6.91
N GLY A 141 -5.44 -9.06 5.64
CA GLY A 141 -6.57 -9.73 4.98
C GLY A 141 -6.30 -11.20 4.66
N GLY A 142 -5.10 -11.70 4.92
CA GLY A 142 -4.63 -13.03 4.58
C GLY A 142 -3.88 -13.08 3.25
N THR A 143 -3.65 -14.30 2.78
CA THR A 143 -2.96 -14.57 1.51
C THR A 143 -3.97 -14.75 0.39
N LEU A 144 -3.82 -13.94 -0.65
CA LEU A 144 -4.53 -14.05 -1.91
C LEU A 144 -3.77 -14.95 -2.88
N THR A 145 -4.54 -15.67 -3.68
CA THR A 145 -4.10 -16.47 -4.83
C THR A 145 -4.83 -15.98 -6.07
N ASN A 146 -4.39 -16.38 -7.26
CA ASN A 146 -5.06 -16.04 -8.51
C ASN A 146 -6.58 -16.32 -8.47
N ALA A 147 -7.01 -17.42 -7.87
CA ALA A 147 -8.42 -17.78 -7.79
C ALA A 147 -9.23 -17.00 -6.73
N SER A 148 -8.61 -16.13 -5.94
CA SER A 148 -9.26 -15.56 -4.76
C SER A 148 -10.41 -14.60 -5.10
N MET A 149 -10.34 -13.93 -6.26
CA MET A 149 -11.32 -12.91 -6.67
C MET A 149 -12.11 -13.29 -7.93
N ASP A 150 -12.04 -14.56 -8.31
CA ASP A 150 -12.67 -15.12 -9.51
C ASP A 150 -14.13 -15.53 -9.28
N GLY A 151 -14.88 -15.73 -10.37
CA GLY A 151 -16.27 -16.16 -10.32
C GLY A 151 -17.25 -15.07 -9.85
N GLY A 152 -16.82 -13.80 -9.88
CA GLY A 152 -17.67 -12.66 -9.52
C GLY A 152 -18.63 -12.23 -10.63
N ASN A 153 -19.70 -11.53 -10.25
CA ASN A 153 -20.60 -10.89 -11.21
C ASN A 153 -20.16 -9.42 -11.39
N CYS A 154 -19.10 -9.21 -12.18
CA CYS A 154 -18.31 -7.97 -12.25
C CYS A 154 -17.40 -7.75 -11.03
N SER A 155 -16.39 -8.60 -10.86
CA SER A 155 -15.31 -8.41 -9.86
C SER A 155 -14.57 -7.08 -10.05
N ALA A 156 -14.38 -6.63 -11.30
CA ALA A 156 -13.80 -5.33 -11.63
C ALA A 156 -14.50 -4.64 -12.79
N HIS A 157 -14.33 -3.31 -12.87
CA HIS A 157 -15.02 -2.43 -13.82
C HIS A 157 -14.13 -1.79 -14.89
N GLY A 158 -12.84 -2.07 -14.91
CA GLY A 158 -11.95 -1.50 -15.91
C GLY A 158 -10.55 -2.08 -15.85
N SER A 159 -9.83 -1.92 -16.95
CA SER A 159 -8.42 -2.27 -17.07
C SER A 159 -7.65 -1.24 -17.89
N THR A 160 -6.33 -1.26 -17.76
CA THR A 160 -5.39 -0.46 -18.53
C THR A 160 -4.25 -1.35 -19.04
N PRO A 161 -3.71 -1.11 -20.24
CA PRO A 161 -2.60 -1.92 -20.74
C PRO A 161 -1.36 -1.78 -19.86
N VAL A 162 -0.78 -2.89 -19.40
CA VAL A 162 0.46 -2.90 -18.59
C VAL A 162 1.60 -2.17 -19.31
N ALA A 163 1.71 -2.36 -20.63
CA ALA A 163 2.73 -1.71 -21.45
C ALA A 163 2.60 -0.18 -21.53
N SER A 164 1.47 0.39 -21.11
CA SER A 164 1.22 1.83 -21.09
C SER A 164 1.53 2.49 -19.74
N LEU A 165 1.80 1.68 -18.70
CA LEU A 165 1.99 2.19 -17.35
C LEU A 165 3.31 2.96 -17.21
N PRO A 166 3.30 4.16 -16.59
CA PRO A 166 4.51 4.88 -16.26
C PRO A 166 5.44 4.09 -15.32
N VAL A 167 6.73 4.39 -15.39
CA VAL A 167 7.70 3.90 -14.40
C VAL A 167 7.28 4.33 -13.00
N GLY A 168 7.37 3.41 -12.04
CA GLY A 168 6.99 3.65 -10.65
C GLY A 168 5.53 3.31 -10.32
N VAL A 169 4.72 2.94 -11.33
CA VAL A 169 3.40 2.33 -11.11
C VAL A 169 3.56 0.82 -10.99
N GLN A 170 3.08 0.25 -9.89
CA GLN A 170 3.06 -1.17 -9.63
C GLN A 170 1.68 -1.75 -9.94
N VAL A 171 1.65 -2.86 -10.67
CA VAL A 171 0.41 -3.62 -10.91
C VAL A 171 0.12 -4.47 -9.69
N LEU A 172 -1.09 -4.31 -9.13
CA LEU A 172 -1.55 -5.12 -7.99
C LEU A 172 -2.37 -6.32 -8.45
N THR A 173 -3.20 -6.14 -9.47
CA THR A 173 -4.06 -7.19 -10.04
C THR A 173 -4.18 -7.01 -11.55
N THR A 174 -4.45 -8.09 -12.27
CA THR A 174 -4.74 -8.10 -13.70
C THR A 174 -6.09 -8.77 -13.95
N THR A 175 -6.59 -8.72 -15.19
CA THR A 175 -7.59 -9.70 -15.62
C THR A 175 -6.91 -11.06 -15.82
N ASN A 176 -7.64 -12.04 -16.37
CA ASN A 176 -7.04 -13.29 -16.88
C ASN A 176 -6.09 -13.10 -18.08
N ASP A 177 -6.03 -11.88 -18.64
CA ASP A 177 -4.98 -11.44 -19.54
C ASP A 177 -3.95 -10.61 -18.75
N PRO A 178 -2.71 -11.10 -18.53
CA PRO A 178 -1.70 -10.39 -17.75
C PRO A 178 -1.23 -9.08 -18.42
N ALA A 179 -1.59 -8.82 -19.68
CA ALA A 179 -1.35 -7.53 -20.32
C ALA A 179 -2.34 -6.43 -19.90
N GLN A 180 -3.39 -6.78 -19.14
CA GLN A 180 -4.46 -5.87 -18.70
C GLN A 180 -4.42 -5.69 -17.18
N ALA A 181 -3.82 -4.59 -16.71
CA ALA A 181 -3.81 -4.24 -15.30
C ALA A 181 -5.19 -3.74 -14.86
N VAL A 182 -5.66 -4.20 -13.70
CA VAL A 182 -6.93 -3.80 -13.10
C VAL A 182 -6.68 -2.84 -11.95
N SER A 183 -5.94 -3.26 -10.92
CA SER A 183 -5.62 -2.42 -9.76
C SER A 183 -4.15 -2.04 -9.77
N LEU A 184 -3.85 -0.81 -9.33
CA LEU A 184 -2.52 -0.21 -9.39
C LEU A 184 -2.15 0.40 -8.04
N MET A 185 -0.84 0.48 -7.79
CA MET A 185 -0.26 1.23 -6.70
C MET A 185 0.83 2.17 -7.21
N TYR A 186 0.87 3.38 -6.70
CA TYR A 186 1.94 4.34 -7.02
C TYR A 186 2.09 5.37 -5.91
N SER A 187 3.18 6.12 -5.91
CA SER A 187 3.42 7.20 -4.95
C SER A 187 3.06 8.56 -5.54
N TYR A 188 2.52 9.44 -4.71
CA TYR A 188 2.36 10.86 -5.02
C TYR A 188 2.78 11.70 -3.81
N GLY A 189 3.82 12.53 -4.00
CA GLY A 189 4.49 13.19 -2.87
C GLY A 189 5.02 12.15 -1.89
N ALA A 190 4.68 12.32 -0.61
CA ALA A 190 5.05 11.37 0.44
C ALA A 190 4.02 10.24 0.66
N GLY A 191 2.86 10.29 0.00
CA GLY A 191 1.78 9.31 0.17
C GLY A 191 1.80 8.19 -0.87
N THR A 192 1.05 7.14 -0.59
CA THR A 192 0.83 5.99 -1.48
C THR A 192 -0.64 5.95 -1.89
N VAL A 193 -0.88 5.80 -3.19
CA VAL A 193 -2.21 5.64 -3.77
C VAL A 193 -2.38 4.21 -4.25
N VAL A 194 -3.43 3.54 -3.79
CA VAL A 194 -3.96 2.29 -4.32
C VAL A 194 -5.24 2.61 -5.08
N TYR A 195 -5.23 2.41 -6.39
CA TYR A 195 -6.41 2.57 -7.23
C TYR A 195 -6.94 1.20 -7.66
N ALA A 196 -8.21 0.94 -7.40
CA ALA A 196 -8.85 -0.33 -7.71
C ALA A 196 -10.27 -0.08 -8.25
N PRO A 197 -10.56 -0.39 -9.53
CA PRO A 197 -11.92 -0.32 -10.05
C PRO A 197 -12.75 -1.55 -9.63
N LEU A 198 -12.76 -1.86 -8.33
CA LEU A 198 -13.45 -3.00 -7.72
C LEU A 198 -14.66 -2.49 -6.93
N PRO A 199 -15.87 -3.07 -7.08
CA PRO A 199 -17.09 -2.55 -6.45
C PRO A 199 -17.21 -2.99 -4.98
N TRP A 200 -16.46 -2.36 -4.08
CA TRP A 200 -16.40 -2.77 -2.67
C TRP A 200 -17.73 -2.67 -1.93
N SER A 201 -18.53 -1.62 -2.12
CA SER A 201 -19.86 -1.55 -1.49
C SER A 201 -20.80 -2.70 -1.88
N TRP A 202 -20.52 -3.39 -2.98
CA TRP A 202 -21.26 -4.58 -3.41
C TRP A 202 -20.77 -5.86 -2.74
N PHE A 203 -19.45 -6.07 -2.71
CA PHE A 203 -18.82 -7.32 -2.25
C PHE A 203 -18.56 -7.38 -0.74
N LEU A 204 -18.35 -6.25 -0.08
CA LEU A 204 -18.09 -6.23 1.36
C LEU A 204 -19.34 -6.66 2.15
N PRO A 205 -19.18 -7.15 3.39
CA PRO A 205 -20.30 -7.43 4.28
C PRO A 205 -21.32 -6.29 4.31
N GLY A 206 -22.61 -6.64 4.21
CA GLY A 206 -23.71 -5.68 4.09
C GLY A 206 -24.01 -5.21 2.66
N GLY A 207 -23.12 -5.45 1.69
CA GLY A 207 -23.37 -5.24 0.27
C GLY A 207 -24.31 -6.28 -0.34
N THR A 208 -24.95 -5.95 -1.46
CA THR A 208 -25.91 -6.86 -2.12
C THR A 208 -25.26 -8.09 -2.76
N GLY A 209 -23.95 -8.06 -2.99
CA GLY A 209 -23.13 -9.16 -3.50
C GLY A 209 -22.27 -9.86 -2.46
N ALA A 210 -22.49 -9.63 -1.16
CA ALA A 210 -21.63 -10.16 -0.11
C ALA A 210 -21.57 -11.70 -0.05
N SER A 211 -22.52 -12.40 -0.66
CA SER A 211 -22.52 -13.87 -0.78
C SER A 211 -21.90 -14.40 -2.08
N ASN A 212 -21.37 -13.50 -2.93
CA ASN A 212 -20.75 -13.89 -4.19
C ASN A 212 -19.41 -14.64 -3.95
N PRO A 213 -19.05 -15.63 -4.79
CA PRO A 213 -17.78 -16.35 -4.67
C PRO A 213 -16.52 -15.48 -4.55
N ALA A 214 -16.46 -14.35 -5.26
CA ALA A 214 -15.32 -13.44 -5.23
C ALA A 214 -15.28 -12.53 -3.98
N ALA A 215 -16.38 -12.45 -3.21
CA ALA A 215 -16.51 -11.53 -2.07
C ALA A 215 -15.39 -11.67 -1.02
N PRO A 216 -15.00 -12.89 -0.58
CA PRO A 216 -13.93 -13.04 0.39
C PRO A 216 -12.58 -12.51 -0.10
N GLY A 217 -12.21 -12.80 -1.35
CA GLY A 217 -10.94 -12.31 -1.91
C GLY A 217 -10.94 -10.80 -2.15
N ILE A 218 -12.06 -10.23 -2.60
CA ILE A 218 -12.17 -8.78 -2.79
C ILE A 218 -12.10 -8.05 -1.44
N ALA A 219 -12.70 -8.60 -0.38
CA ALA A 219 -12.57 -8.08 0.97
C ALA A 219 -11.11 -8.18 1.47
N ALA A 220 -10.46 -9.33 1.29
CA ALA A 220 -9.06 -9.51 1.65
C ALA A 220 -8.12 -8.58 0.87
N PHE A 221 -8.38 -8.34 -0.41
CA PHE A 221 -7.65 -7.38 -1.23
C PHE A 221 -7.82 -5.94 -0.73
N MET A 222 -9.04 -5.54 -0.34
CA MET A 222 -9.25 -4.24 0.28
C MET A 222 -8.44 -4.11 1.58
N ILE A 223 -8.49 -5.11 2.45
CA ILE A 223 -7.77 -5.11 3.74
C ILE A 223 -6.25 -5.01 3.51
N ASN A 224 -5.71 -5.81 2.58
CA ASN A 224 -4.29 -5.75 2.22
C ASN A 224 -3.95 -4.39 1.59
N GLY A 225 -4.81 -3.83 0.74
CA GLY A 225 -4.63 -2.51 0.14
C GLY A 225 -4.65 -1.36 1.15
N VAL A 226 -5.51 -1.43 2.17
CA VAL A 226 -5.49 -0.49 3.30
C VAL A 226 -4.15 -0.59 4.01
N ALA A 227 -3.68 -1.80 4.33
CA ALA A 227 -2.37 -1.99 4.95
C ALA A 227 -1.21 -1.52 4.06
N LEU A 228 -1.31 -1.60 2.73
CA LEU A 228 -0.28 -1.10 1.81
C LEU A 228 -0.28 0.43 1.69
N SER A 229 -1.46 1.04 1.66
CA SER A 229 -1.59 2.50 1.53
C SER A 229 -1.36 3.22 2.87
N ALA A 230 -1.75 2.61 3.98
CA ALA A 230 -1.59 3.12 5.35
C ALA A 230 -0.33 2.58 6.06
N GLY A 231 0.31 1.56 5.51
CA GLY A 231 1.48 0.91 6.09
C GLY A 231 2.73 1.77 5.99
N THR A 232 3.01 2.51 7.07
CA THR A 232 4.34 3.02 7.45
C THR A 232 5.02 3.97 6.45
N ALA A 233 4.30 4.95 5.96
CA ALA A 233 4.77 6.31 6.18
C ALA A 233 3.84 6.91 7.24
N GLY A 234 4.31 7.05 8.48
CA GLY A 234 3.83 8.20 9.26
C GLY A 234 4.19 9.49 8.50
N PRO A 235 4.22 10.68 9.14
CA PRO A 235 5.12 11.69 8.62
C PRO A 235 6.46 11.00 8.39
N VAL A 236 6.89 10.86 7.13
CA VAL A 236 8.16 10.21 6.81
C VAL A 236 9.14 10.93 7.70
N THR A 237 9.77 10.21 8.64
CA THR A 237 10.87 10.80 9.40
C THR A 237 11.92 11.08 8.36
N THR A 238 11.88 12.31 7.89
CA THR A 238 12.82 12.95 6.99
C THR A 238 13.75 13.76 7.86
N CYS A 239 14.88 14.09 7.31
CA CYS A 239 15.82 15.02 7.89
C CYS A 239 15.14 16.36 8.24
N ALA A 240 14.19 16.82 7.42
CA ALA A 240 13.44 18.04 7.67
C ALA A 240 12.46 17.88 8.86
N SER A 241 11.68 16.79 8.87
CA SER A 241 10.72 16.52 9.96
C SER A 241 11.39 16.25 11.32
N SER A 242 12.66 15.81 11.31
CA SER A 242 13.48 15.62 12.51
C SER A 242 14.04 16.93 13.08
N GLY A 243 13.68 18.08 12.51
CA GLY A 243 14.11 19.40 12.97
C GLY A 243 15.51 19.83 12.49
N TYR A 244 16.15 19.07 11.60
CA TYR A 244 17.45 19.48 11.06
C TYR A 244 17.30 20.65 10.08
N THR A 245 18.23 21.61 10.15
CA THR A 245 18.24 22.80 9.30
C THR A 245 19.62 23.06 8.70
N GLY A 246 19.68 23.90 7.65
CA GLY A 246 20.94 24.31 7.03
C GLY A 246 21.84 23.13 6.63
N THR A 247 23.12 23.19 7.02
CA THR A 247 24.09 22.13 6.71
C THR A 247 23.71 20.77 7.32
N GLN A 248 23.07 20.77 8.49
CA GLN A 248 22.64 19.54 9.16
C GLN A 248 21.56 18.83 8.35
N LEU A 249 20.60 19.59 7.81
CA LEU A 249 19.60 19.05 6.88
C LEU A 249 20.27 18.41 5.66
N THR A 250 21.09 19.17 4.93
CA THR A 250 21.72 18.68 3.69
C THR A 250 22.53 17.39 3.92
N TRP A 251 23.26 17.31 5.03
CA TRP A 251 24.10 16.14 5.30
C TRP A 251 23.28 14.94 5.72
N CYS A 252 22.22 15.15 6.51
CA CYS A 252 21.28 14.08 6.83
C CYS A 252 20.65 13.52 5.54
N GLN A 253 20.21 14.37 4.61
CA GLN A 253 19.55 13.91 3.38
C GLN A 253 20.50 13.06 2.53
N ASN A 254 21.78 13.42 2.45
CA ASN A 254 22.79 12.61 1.78
C ASN A 254 22.99 11.23 2.42
N ILE A 255 22.79 11.12 3.74
CA ILE A 255 22.94 9.85 4.47
C ILE A 255 21.65 9.02 4.36
N CYS A 256 20.50 9.64 4.60
CA CYS A 256 19.23 8.96 4.86
C CYS A 256 18.29 8.89 3.65
N GLU A 257 18.37 9.84 2.72
CA GLU A 257 17.31 10.07 1.72
C GLU A 257 17.79 9.96 0.26
N LYS A 258 19.10 10.12 0.00
CA LYS A 258 19.65 10.10 -1.38
C LYS A 258 19.97 8.71 -1.91
N GLY A 259 19.79 7.65 -1.12
CA GLY A 259 20.05 6.27 -1.53
C GLY A 259 21.53 5.97 -1.80
N TYR A 260 22.46 6.74 -1.22
CA TYR A 260 23.89 6.48 -1.36
C TYR A 260 24.29 5.19 -0.63
N THR A 261 25.26 4.49 -1.20
CA THR A 261 25.81 3.25 -0.64
C THR A 261 27.34 3.27 -0.66
N GLY A 262 27.96 2.30 0.04
CA GLY A 262 29.40 2.09 0.01
C GLY A 262 30.23 3.30 0.46
N ALA A 263 31.30 3.61 -0.29
CA ALA A 263 32.27 4.65 0.06
C ALA A 263 31.64 6.05 0.17
N THR A 264 30.65 6.35 -0.68
CA THR A 264 29.96 7.65 -0.69
C THR A 264 29.14 7.85 0.58
N LEU A 265 28.39 6.84 1.00
CA LEU A 265 27.65 6.87 2.26
C LEU A 265 28.60 6.98 3.47
N ASN A 266 29.65 6.17 3.51
CA ASN A 266 30.62 6.17 4.60
C ASN A 266 31.36 7.51 4.75
N MET A 267 31.60 8.23 3.65
CA MET A 267 32.14 9.58 3.72
C MET A 267 31.20 10.53 4.47
N TRP A 268 29.90 10.51 4.15
CA TRP A 268 28.93 11.39 4.79
C TRP A 268 28.70 11.04 6.27
N ILE A 269 28.64 9.76 6.61
CA ILE A 269 28.54 9.31 8.02
C ILE A 269 29.76 9.79 8.83
N ARG A 270 30.98 9.65 8.30
CA ARG A 270 32.19 10.14 8.99
C ARG A 270 32.20 11.66 9.16
N ARG A 271 31.73 12.40 8.16
CA ARG A 271 31.58 13.87 8.25
C ARG A 271 30.57 14.25 9.33
N TRP A 272 29.45 13.54 9.40
CA TRP A 272 28.42 13.75 10.42
C TRP A 272 28.98 13.52 11.83
N LEU A 273 29.54 12.34 12.07
CA LEU A 273 30.11 11.95 13.37
C LEU A 273 31.22 12.92 13.82
N GLY A 274 32.02 13.44 12.87
CA GLY A 274 33.07 14.40 13.17
C GLY A 274 32.57 15.77 13.62
N ARG A 275 31.30 16.12 13.34
CA ARG A 275 30.73 17.44 13.68
C ARG A 275 29.73 17.38 14.83
N TRP A 276 28.82 16.42 14.82
CA TRP A 276 27.72 16.34 15.81
C TRP A 276 27.93 15.25 16.86
N HIS A 277 28.92 14.37 16.67
CA HIS A 277 29.27 13.30 17.61
C HIS A 277 28.12 12.34 17.96
N ASP A 278 27.10 12.27 17.11
CA ASP A 278 25.96 11.37 17.18
C ASP A 278 25.66 10.75 15.81
N LEU A 279 24.61 9.94 15.72
CA LEU A 279 24.11 9.41 14.45
C LEU A 279 22.78 10.10 14.08
N PRO A 280 22.54 10.40 12.79
CA PRO A 280 21.24 10.92 12.35
C PRO A 280 20.13 9.89 12.57
N TYR A 281 18.86 10.32 12.59
CA TYR A 281 17.71 9.47 12.92
C TYR A 281 17.71 8.11 12.18
N CYS A 282 18.12 8.08 10.91
CA CYS A 282 18.10 6.87 10.09
C CYS A 282 19.24 5.89 10.39
N ALA A 283 20.27 6.33 11.13
CA ALA A 283 21.45 5.55 11.48
C ALA A 283 21.53 5.24 12.98
N ALA A 284 20.69 5.87 13.80
CA ALA A 284 20.54 5.56 15.23
C ALA A 284 19.50 4.44 15.40
N ALA A 285 19.93 3.18 15.57
CA ALA A 285 19.03 2.11 16.02
C ALA A 285 18.62 2.33 17.49
N PRO A 286 17.44 1.85 17.95
CA PRO A 286 17.15 1.80 19.38
C PRO A 286 18.16 0.85 20.03
N GLN A 287 18.88 1.33 21.04
CA GLN A 287 19.73 0.44 21.83
C GLN A 287 18.82 -0.57 22.55
N PRO A 288 18.99 -1.89 22.37
CA PRO A 288 18.38 -2.84 23.28
C PRO A 288 18.92 -2.55 24.69
N THR A 289 18.02 -2.30 25.63
CA THR A 289 18.40 -2.17 27.04
C THR A 289 18.89 -3.53 27.53
N LEU A 290 20.18 -3.59 27.88
CA LEU A 290 20.74 -4.70 28.64
C LEU A 290 20.25 -4.56 30.08
N ASN A 291 19.31 -5.42 30.48
CA ASN A 291 19.15 -5.89 31.85
C ASN A 291 18.94 -7.41 31.80
#